data_AF-A0A9X0U6C0-F1
#
_entry.id   AF-A0A9X0U6C0-F1
#
_cell.length_a   1.000
_cell.length_b   1.000
_cell.length_c   1.000
_cell.angle_alpha   90.00
_cell.angle_beta   90.00
_cell.angle_gamma   90.00
#
_symmetry.space_group_name_H-M   'P 1'
#
loop_
_entity.id
_entity.type
_entity.pdbx_description
1 polymer ?
#
loop_
_entity_poly.entity_id
_entity_poly.type
_entity_poly.pdbx_seq_one_letter_code
_entity_poly.pdbx_strand_id
1 'polypeptide(L)' 'MLDLPRHLGQHSGGMIIAQGQLASVVPIEPASMPGRNVIQWDKEDVSDMGLIKVDLLGLGMMAVLKDCTNLIPQHLRQEG' A
#
# COMPACT_ATOMS: atom_id res chain seq x y z
N MET A 1 -9.42 22.30 -22.39
CA MET A 1 -8.34 22.30 -21.37
C MET A 1 -8.78 21.65 -20.05
N LEU A 2 -10.07 21.38 -19.81
CA LEU A 2 -10.54 20.73 -18.58
C LEU A 2 -10.11 19.26 -18.41
N ASP A 3 -9.74 18.56 -19.49
CA ASP A 3 -9.50 17.10 -19.47
C ASP A 3 -8.02 16.70 -19.57
N LEU A 4 -7.09 17.64 -19.38
CA LEU A 4 -5.66 17.33 -19.34
C LEU A 4 -5.23 16.99 -17.91
N PRO A 5 -4.41 15.95 -17.70
CA PRO A 5 -3.84 15.64 -16.39
C PRO A 5 -3.10 16.86 -15.83
N ARG A 6 -3.41 17.24 -14.59
CA ARG A 6 -2.82 18.43 -13.94
C ARG A 6 -1.55 18.12 -13.16
N HIS A 7 -1.43 16.90 -12.65
CA HIS A 7 -0.27 16.42 -11.89
C HIS A 7 -0.32 14.89 -11.81
N LEU A 8 0.83 14.27 -11.54
CA LEU A 8 0.91 12.85 -11.22
C LEU A 8 0.55 12.68 -9.73
N GLY A 9 -0.61 12.08 -9.46
CA GLY A 9 -1.05 11.79 -8.10
C GLY A 9 -0.36 10.54 -7.57
N GLN A 10 0.19 10.61 -6.35
CA GLN A 10 0.76 9.43 -5.68
C GLN A 10 -0.30 8.76 -4.81
N HIS A 11 -0.65 7.52 -5.12
CA HIS A 11 -1.50 6.70 -4.26
C HIS A 11 -0.65 5.92 -3.25
N SER A 12 -0.67 6.36 -1.99
CA SER A 12 -0.08 5.60 -0.88
C SER A 12 -1.06 4.49 -0.47
N GLY A 13 -0.96 3.31 -1.07
CA GLY A 13 -1.87 2.22 -0.68
C GLY A 13 -1.60 0.84 -1.22
N GLY A 14 -0.58 0.64 -2.06
CA GLY A 14 -0.33 -0.69 -2.64
C GLY A 14 1.16 -0.99 -2.79
N MET A 15 1.48 -2.28 -2.75
CA MET A 15 2.77 -2.84 -3.15
C MET A 15 2.60 -3.62 -4.44
N ILE A 16 3.50 -3.40 -5.40
CA ILE A 16 3.51 -4.14 -6.66
C ILE A 16 4.61 -5.21 -6.60
N ILE A 17 4.27 -6.42 -7.02
CA ILE A 17 5.15 -7.57 -7.06
C ILE A 17 5.20 -8.09 -8.50
N ALA A 18 6.42 -8.23 -9.02
CA ALA A 18 6.69 -8.75 -10.36
C ALA A 18 7.66 -9.93 -10.27
N GLN A 19 7.56 -10.85 -11.23
CA GLN A 19 8.58 -11.86 -11.44
C GLN A 19 9.77 -11.23 -12.15
N GLY A 20 10.83 -10.92 -11.40
CA GLY A 20 12.04 -10.27 -11.92
C GLY A 20 12.11 -8.77 -11.58
N GLN A 21 12.92 -8.02 -12.34
CA GLN A 21 13.18 -6.62 -12.03
C GLN A 21 12.04 -5.72 -12.52
N LEU A 22 11.32 -5.07 -11.60
CA LEU A 22 10.19 -4.21 -11.95
C LEU A 22 10.55 -3.08 -12.93
N ALA A 23 11.78 -2.54 -12.82
CA ALA A 23 12.30 -1.49 -13.71
C ALA A 23 12.49 -1.93 -15.17
N SER A 24 12.50 -3.24 -15.47
CA SER A 24 12.53 -3.72 -16.85
C SER A 24 11.15 -3.71 -17.52
N VAL A 25 10.08 -3.46 -16.75
CA VAL A 25 8.69 -3.57 -17.20
C VAL A 25 7.98 -2.21 -17.14
N VAL A 26 8.21 -1.44 -16.08
CA VAL A 26 7.56 -0.14 -15.85
C VAL A 26 8.56 0.89 -15.35
N PRO A 27 8.46 2.17 -15.78
CA PRO A 27 9.27 3.25 -15.21
C PRO A 27 9.05 3.40 -13.70
N ILE A 28 10.16 3.58 -12.98
CA ILE A 28 10.18 3.78 -11.54
C ILE A 28 10.71 5.19 -11.25
N GLU A 29 10.07 5.89 -10.34
CA GLU A 29 10.49 7.21 -9.88
C GLU A 29 10.54 7.30 -8.34
N PRO A 30 11.37 8.19 -7.77
CA PRO A 30 11.35 8.47 -6.35
C PRO A 30 9.98 8.98 -5.90
N ALA A 31 9.47 8.44 -4.79
CA ALA A 31 8.24 8.92 -4.19
C ALA A 31 8.47 10.25 -3.44
N SER A 32 7.38 10.93 -3.06
CA SER A 32 7.46 12.14 -2.22
C SER A 32 8.11 11.88 -0.86
N MET A 33 7.97 10.66 -0.33
CA MET A 33 8.62 10.23 0.90
C MET A 33 10.03 9.69 0.61
N PRO A 34 11.08 10.19 1.28
CA PRO A 34 12.45 9.71 1.09
C PRO A 34 12.60 8.20 1.30
N GLY A 35 13.45 7.57 0.48
CA GLY A 35 13.72 6.13 0.56
C GLY A 35 12.60 5.24 0.01
N ARG A 36 11.61 5.81 -0.68
CA ARG A 36 10.55 5.06 -1.37
C ARG A 36 10.55 5.39 -2.86
N ASN A 37 10.11 4.40 -3.64
CA ASN A 37 9.88 4.55 -5.07
C ASN A 37 8.43 4.20 -5.40
N VAL A 38 7.91 4.77 -6.47
CA VAL A 38 6.60 4.46 -7.05
C VAL A 38 6.75 4.13 -8.52
N ILE A 39 5.79 3.40 -9.06
CA ILE A 39 5.64 3.21 -10.50
C ILE A 39 4.65 4.25 -11.04
N GLN A 40 4.76 4.57 -12.32
CA GLN A 40 3.90 5.59 -12.95
C GLN A 40 2.54 5.05 -13.42
N TRP A 41 2.43 3.72 -13.56
CA TRP A 41 1.21 3.05 -14.01
C TRP A 41 0.14 3.02 -12.92
N ASP A 42 -1.11 3.12 -13.33
CA ASP A 42 -2.24 3.07 -12.41
C ASP A 42 -2.63 1.62 -12.08
N LYS A 43 -3.76 1.46 -11.38
CA LYS A 43 -4.23 0.14 -10.95
C LYS A 43 -4.60 -0.76 -12.13
N GLU A 44 -5.24 -0.21 -13.15
CA GLU A 44 -5.76 -0.97 -14.28
C GLU A 44 -4.60 -1.40 -15.18
N ASP A 45 -3.65 -0.51 -15.45
CA ASP A 45 -2.42 -0.83 -16.19
C ASP A 45 -1.62 -1.99 -15.56
N VAL A 46 -1.47 -1.98 -14.23
CA VAL A 46 -0.78 -3.03 -13.47
C VAL A 46 -1.52 -4.38 -13.59
N SER A 47 -2.85 -4.34 -13.53
CA SER A 47 -3.69 -5.53 -13.65
C SER A 47 -3.62 -6.13 -15.05
N ASP A 48 -3.69 -5.30 -16.08
CA ASP A 48 -3.61 -5.71 -17.49
C ASP A 48 -2.26 -6.36 -17.83
N MET A 49 -1.19 -5.91 -17.16
CA MET A 49 0.16 -6.47 -17.30
C MET A 49 0.37 -7.76 -16.48
N GLY A 50 -0.65 -8.24 -15.76
CA GLY A 50 -0.58 -9.45 -14.94
C GLY A 50 0.32 -9.31 -13.71
N LEU A 51 0.61 -8.07 -13.29
CA LEU A 51 1.39 -7.81 -12.08
C LEU A 51 0.53 -7.98 -10.84
N ILE A 52 1.15 -8.45 -9.75
CA ILE A 52 0.44 -8.65 -8.49
C ILE A 52 0.43 -7.33 -7.72
N LYS A 53 -0.77 -6.83 -7.43
CA LYS A 53 -0.99 -5.68 -6.54
C LYS A 53 -1.52 -6.14 -5.20
N VAL A 54 -0.83 -5.75 -4.13
CA VAL A 54 -1.26 -5.97 -2.75
C VAL A 54 -1.62 -4.62 -2.13
N ASP A 55 -2.90 -4.42 -1.82
CA ASP A 55 -3.36 -3.19 -1.18
C ASP A 55 -3.16 -3.25 0.35
N LEU A 56 -2.45 -2.24 0.88
CA LEU A 56 -2.19 -2.04 2.30
C LEU A 56 -3.23 -1.06 2.86
N LEU A 57 -4.28 -1.62 3.46
CA LEU A 57 -5.36 -0.84 4.04
C LEU A 57 -5.10 -0.54 5.53
N GLY A 58 -4.98 0.75 5.85
CA GLY A 58 -4.86 1.25 7.23
C GLY A 58 -6.21 1.27 7.97
N LEU A 59 -6.83 0.10 8.17
CA LEU A 59 -8.12 0.01 8.85
C LEU A 59 -7.95 0.17 10.38
N GLY A 60 -8.29 1.34 10.91
CA GLY A 60 -8.15 1.64 12.34
C GLY A 60 -8.89 0.67 13.26
N MET A 61 -10.04 0.13 12.84
CA MET A 61 -10.78 -0.87 13.62
C MET A 61 -10.01 -2.18 13.78
N MET A 62 -9.20 -2.58 12.78
CA MET A 62 -8.36 -3.77 12.91
C MET A 62 -7.25 -3.57 13.95
N ALA A 63 -6.73 -2.33 14.09
CA ALA A 63 -5.79 -1.99 15.15
C ALA A 63 -6.45 -2.07 16.53
N VAL A 64 -7.67 -1.51 16.67
CA VAL A 64 -8.43 -1.59 17.93
C VAL A 64 -8.71 -3.04 18.33
N LEU A 65 -9.13 -3.89 17.39
CA LEU A 65 -9.36 -5.32 17.67
C LEU A 65 -8.08 -6.00 18.15
N LYS A 66 -6.94 -5.72 17.52
CA LYS A 66 -5.63 -6.23 17.95
C LYS A 66 -5.30 -5.76 19.37
N ASP A 67 -5.53 -4.49 19.68
CA ASP A 67 -5.28 -3.95 21.02
C ASP A 67 -6.17 -4.63 22.07
N CYS A 68 -7.45 -4.85 21.77
CA CYS A 68 -8.37 -5.58 22.65
C CYS A 68 -7.87 -7.01 22.92
N THR A 69 -7.39 -7.73 21.90
CA THR A 69 -6.84 -9.10 22.10
C THR A 69 -5.62 -9.13 23.01
N ASN A 70 -4.87 -8.04 23.10
CA ASN A 70 -3.74 -7.91 24.03
C ASN A 70 -4.18 -7.50 25.44
N LEU A 71 -5.19 -6.63 25.55
CA LEU A 71 -5.66 -6.07 26.82
C LEU A 71 -6.46 -7.08 27.65
N ILE A 72 -7.32 -7.90 27.02
CA ILE A 72 -8.18 -8.85 27.73
C ILE A 72 -7.37 -9.81 28.61
N PRO A 73 -6.32 -10.50 28.11
CA PRO A 73 -5.52 -11.41 28.93
C PRO A 73 -4.65 -10.71 29.98
N GLN A 74 -4.36 -9.42 29.83
CA GLN A 74 -3.61 -8.65 30.83
C GLN A 74 -4.49 -8.34 32.03
N HIS A 75 -5.73 -7.96 31.79
CA HIS A 75 -6.70 -7.67 32.85
C HIS A 75 -7.10 -8.95 33.61
N LEU A 76 -7.40 -10.03 32.90
CA LEU A 76 -7.78 -11.32 33.53
C LEU A 76 -6.65 -11.94 34.38
N ARG A 77 -5.38 -11.61 34.11
CA ARG A 77 -4.24 -12.07 34.93
C ARG A 77 -4.03 -11.24 36.21
N GLN A 78 -4.66 -10.09 36.34
CA GLN A 78 -4.55 -9.24 37.53
C GLN A 78 -5.61 -9.55 38.59
N GLU A 79 -6.64 -10.32 38.23
CA GLU A 79 -7.78 -10.65 39.11
C GLU A 79 -7.69 -12.04 39.77
N GLY A 80 -6.66 -12.83 39.44
CA GLY A 80 -6.36 -14.15 40.06
C GLY A 80 -5.04 -14.14 40.80
#